data_AF-W9WP10-F1
#
_entry.id   AF-W9WP10-F1
#
_cell.length_a   1.000
_cell.length_b   1.000
_cell.length_c   1.000
_cell.angle_alpha   90.00
_cell.angle_beta   90.00
_cell.angle_gamma   90.00
#
_symmetry.space_group_name_H-M   'P 1'
#
loop_
_entity.id
_entity.type
_entity.pdbx_description
1 polymer ?
#
loop_
_entity_poly.entity_id
_entity_poly.type
_entity_poly.pdbx_seq_one_letter_code
_entity_poly.pdbx_strand_id
1 'polypeptide(L)'
;MFPVPMLTVLEAREYRTKRVKDAKTEAQKEIEEYRKKKEEEFKKFEAEQSSGNKKAEDDANKDANAKVKEIEQAGKKAGAKVVEDLIKTVMSPYPEVPDKISRED
;
A
#
# COMPACT_ATOMS: atom_id res chain seq x y z
N MET A 1 70.65 43.24 10.18
CA MET A 1 69.89 42.39 9.23
C MET A 1 69.85 40.98 9.80
N PHE A 2 68.91 40.70 10.72
CA PHE A 2 68.74 39.35 11.27
C PHE A 2 67.67 38.62 10.45
N PRO A 3 67.93 37.43 9.88
CA PRO A 3 66.99 36.73 9.03
C PRO A 3 66.05 35.88 9.88
N VAL A 4 64.88 36.39 10.23
CA VAL A 4 63.77 35.55 10.70
C VAL A 4 62.47 36.17 10.16
N PRO A 5 61.78 35.53 9.18
CA PRO A 5 60.51 34.87 9.50
C PRO A 5 60.07 33.75 8.52
N MET A 6 60.98 33.04 7.84
CA MET A 6 60.56 31.98 6.89
C MET A 6 59.79 30.83 7.56
N LEU A 7 60.15 30.46 8.79
CA LEU A 7 59.50 29.37 9.54
C LEU A 7 58.04 29.70 9.91
N THR A 8 57.74 30.93 10.33
CA THR A 8 56.38 31.34 10.74
C THR A 8 55.41 31.41 9.56
N VAL A 9 55.90 31.74 8.36
CA VAL A 9 55.06 31.82 7.14
C VAL A 9 54.70 30.43 6.63
N LEU A 10 55.61 29.46 6.75
CA LEU A 10 55.38 28.07 6.37
C LEU A 10 54.35 27.39 7.29
N GLU A 11 54.48 27.56 8.61
CA GLU A 11 53.50 27.06 9.58
C GLU A 11 52.10 27.64 9.34
N ALA A 12 52.00 28.94 9.01
CA ALA A 12 50.74 29.57 8.67
C ALA A 12 50.09 28.99 7.39
N ARG A 13 50.89 28.62 6.38
CA ARG A 13 50.42 27.95 5.16
C ARG A 13 49.95 26.52 5.47
N GLU A 14 50.70 25.77 6.27
CA GLU A 14 50.31 24.42 6.69
C GLU A 14 49.02 24.43 7.51
N TYR A 15 48.86 25.38 8.43
CA TYR A 15 47.65 25.54 9.24
C TYR A 15 46.41 25.83 8.37
N ARG A 16 46.53 26.74 7.40
CA ARG A 16 45.45 26.99 6.41
C ARG A 16 45.11 25.74 5.61
N THR A 17 46.13 25.00 5.18
CA THR A 17 45.95 23.80 4.36
C THR A 17 45.29 22.66 5.15
N LYS A 18 45.63 22.52 6.44
CA LYS A 18 44.95 21.60 7.38
C LYS A 18 43.48 22.00 7.57
N ARG A 19 43.18 23.27 7.87
CA ARG A 19 41.81 23.76 8.03
C ARG A 19 40.94 23.54 6.79
N VAL A 20 41.48 23.73 5.60
CA VAL A 20 40.75 23.49 4.34
C VAL A 20 40.48 21.99 4.13
N LYS A 21 41.44 21.13 4.47
CA LYS A 21 41.25 19.67 4.41
C LYS A 21 40.22 19.22 5.44
N ASP A 22 40.33 19.68 6.68
CA ASP A 22 39.40 19.33 7.76
C ASP A 22 37.97 19.75 7.42
N ALA A 23 37.77 20.98 6.93
CA ALA A 23 36.45 21.45 6.50
C ALA A 23 35.87 20.62 5.33
N LYS A 24 36.72 20.19 4.39
CA LYS A 24 36.29 19.31 3.29
C LYS A 24 35.91 17.93 3.79
N THR A 25 36.67 17.36 4.72
CA THR A 25 36.39 16.05 5.30
C THR A 25 35.14 16.08 6.18
N GLU A 26 34.90 17.17 6.90
CA GLU A 26 33.71 17.37 7.72
C GLU A 26 32.45 17.52 6.87
N ALA A 27 32.50 18.32 5.79
CA ALA A 27 31.39 18.40 4.83
C ALA A 27 31.12 17.06 4.13
N GLN A 28 32.15 16.27 3.80
CA GLN A 28 31.98 14.93 3.26
C GLN A 28 31.31 13.99 4.25
N LYS A 29 31.67 14.04 5.54
CA LYS A 29 31.03 13.26 6.61
C LYS A 29 29.56 13.64 6.77
N GLU A 30 29.23 14.93 6.81
CA GLU A 30 27.83 15.36 6.92
C GLU A 30 26.98 14.90 5.72
N ILE A 31 27.54 14.94 4.51
CA ILE A 31 26.86 14.43 3.30
C ILE A 31 26.63 12.92 3.40
N GLU A 32 27.62 12.16 3.86
CA GLU A 32 27.49 10.71 4.06
C GLU A 32 26.48 10.36 5.15
N GLU A 33 26.48 11.09 6.27
CA GLU A 33 25.48 10.91 7.32
C GLU A 33 24.07 11.24 6.85
N TYR A 34 23.92 12.34 6.08
CA TYR A 34 22.63 12.70 5.51
C TYR A 34 22.14 11.65 4.50
N ARG A 35 23.04 11.12 3.67
CA ARG A 35 22.73 9.99 2.78
C ARG A 35 22.31 8.75 3.55
N LYS A 36 23.06 8.35 4.58
CA LYS A 36 22.74 7.19 5.42
C LYS A 36 21.38 7.35 6.10
N LYS A 37 21.10 8.51 6.70
CA LYS A 37 19.80 8.79 7.31
C LYS A 37 18.67 8.67 6.30
N LYS A 38 18.85 9.22 5.09
CA LYS A 38 17.84 9.10 4.03
C LYS A 38 17.66 7.68 3.51
N GLU A 39 18.74 6.91 3.37
CA GLU A 39 18.65 5.49 3.00
C GLU A 39 17.97 4.66 4.10
N GLU A 40 18.22 4.93 5.38
CA GLU A 40 17.56 4.27 6.50
C GLU A 40 16.06 4.63 6.55
N GLU A 41 15.71 5.91 6.38
CA GLU A 41 14.32 6.35 6.24
C GLU A 41 13.64 5.67 5.05
N PHE A 42 14.32 5.61 3.89
CA PHE A 42 13.77 4.98 2.70
C PHE A 42 13.56 3.48 2.89
N LYS A 43 14.52 2.77 3.51
CA LYS A 43 14.38 1.34 3.82
C LYS A 43 13.28 1.07 4.82
N LYS A 44 13.12 1.91 5.86
CA LYS A 44 12.00 1.80 6.80
C LYS A 44 10.68 2.04 6.09
N PHE A 45 10.61 3.05 5.23
CA PHE A 45 9.42 3.34 4.45
C PHE A 45 9.09 2.21 3.48
N GLU A 46 10.08 1.63 2.77
CA GLU A 46 9.86 0.45 1.93
C GLU A 46 9.37 -0.75 2.75
N ALA A 47 9.96 -1.01 3.91
CA ALA A 47 9.54 -2.12 4.77
C ALA A 47 8.11 -1.91 5.30
N GLU A 48 7.78 -0.70 5.76
CA GLU A 48 6.45 -0.35 6.25
C GLU A 48 5.42 -0.34 5.12
N GLN A 49 5.74 0.21 3.95
CA GLN A 49 4.83 0.26 2.81
C GLN A 49 4.63 -1.12 2.17
N SER A 50 5.69 -1.92 2.08
CA SER A 50 5.61 -3.34 1.68
C SER A 50 4.76 -4.15 2.66
N SER A 51 4.82 -3.83 3.96
CA SER A 51 3.93 -4.42 4.97
C SER A 51 2.49 -3.90 4.89
N GLY A 52 2.29 -2.66 4.42
CA GLY A 52 0.99 -2.05 4.21
C GLY A 52 0.18 -2.78 3.15
N ASN A 53 0.82 -3.23 2.07
CA ASN A 53 0.16 -4.02 1.02
C ASN A 53 -0.37 -5.35 1.55
N LYS A 54 0.43 -6.06 2.36
CA LYS A 54 -0.01 -7.32 2.97
C LYS A 54 -1.14 -7.14 3.98
N LYS A 55 -1.07 -6.09 4.81
CA LYS A 55 -2.17 -5.78 5.75
C LYS A 55 -3.46 -5.43 5.02
N ALA A 56 -3.38 -4.62 3.96
CA ALA A 56 -4.53 -4.27 3.15
C ALA A 56 -5.12 -5.50 2.44
N GLU A 57 -4.28 -6.41 1.91
CA GLU A 57 -4.73 -7.67 1.33
C GLU A 57 -5.37 -8.61 2.37
N ASP A 58 -4.78 -8.74 3.56
CA ASP A 58 -5.35 -9.58 4.62
C ASP A 58 -6.69 -9.05 5.13
N ASP A 59 -6.81 -7.73 5.35
CA ASP A 59 -8.08 -7.13 5.77
C ASP A 59 -9.13 -7.22 4.67
N ALA A 60 -8.77 -6.98 3.41
CA ALA A 60 -9.69 -7.17 2.28
C ALA A 60 -10.14 -8.63 2.15
N ASN A 61 -9.23 -9.60 2.33
CA ASN A 61 -9.57 -11.03 2.29
C ASN A 61 -10.48 -11.44 3.45
N LYS A 62 -10.28 -10.90 4.66
CA LYS A 62 -11.17 -11.16 5.79
C LYS A 62 -12.58 -10.62 5.53
N ASP A 63 -12.67 -9.40 5.04
CA ASP A 63 -13.95 -8.76 4.73
C ASP A 63 -14.69 -9.47 3.59
N ALA A 64 -13.96 -9.86 2.54
CA ALA A 64 -14.51 -10.66 1.45
C ALA A 64 -15.03 -12.03 1.93
N ASN A 65 -14.26 -12.73 2.77
CA ASN A 65 -14.70 -14.02 3.34
C ASN A 65 -15.91 -13.87 4.27
N ALA A 66 -16.00 -12.78 5.03
CA ALA A 66 -17.18 -12.49 5.85
C ALA A 66 -18.42 -12.30 4.97
N LYS A 67 -18.32 -11.49 3.92
CA LYS A 67 -19.42 -11.27 2.96
C LYS A 67 -19.83 -12.53 2.21
N VAL A 68 -18.87 -13.37 1.81
CA VAL A 68 -19.19 -14.67 1.17
C VAL A 68 -19.96 -15.57 2.13
N LYS A 69 -19.56 -15.66 3.40
CA LYS A 69 -20.29 -16.45 4.42
C LYS A 69 -21.70 -15.91 4.65
N GLU A 70 -21.88 -14.59 4.68
CA GLU A 70 -23.21 -13.98 4.79
C GLU A 70 -24.09 -14.32 3.58
N ILE A 71 -23.54 -14.23 2.36
CA ILE A 71 -24.24 -14.60 1.12
C ILE A 71 -24.60 -16.08 1.12
N GLU A 72 -23.70 -16.97 1.54
CA GLU A 72 -24.00 -18.40 1.63
C GLU A 72 -25.11 -18.69 2.65
N GLN A 73 -25.11 -18.01 3.81
CA GLN A 73 -26.15 -18.17 4.82
C GLN A 73 -27.50 -17.64 4.34
N ALA A 74 -27.50 -16.47 3.68
CA ALA A 74 -28.70 -15.90 3.08
C ALA A 74 -29.22 -16.80 1.95
N GLY A 75 -28.32 -17.31 1.10
CA GLY A 75 -28.63 -18.24 0.01
C GLY A 75 -29.19 -19.57 0.51
N LYS A 76 -28.68 -20.14 1.61
CA LYS A 76 -29.26 -21.35 2.23
C LYS A 76 -30.67 -21.10 2.76
N LYS A 77 -30.92 -19.95 3.39
CA LYS A 77 -32.24 -19.58 3.91
C LYS A 77 -33.26 -19.33 2.80
N ALA A 78 -32.86 -18.64 1.74
CA ALA A 78 -33.72 -18.32 0.61
C ALA A 78 -33.88 -19.50 -0.35
N GLY A 79 -32.85 -20.34 -0.51
CA GLY A 79 -32.82 -21.43 -1.48
C GLY A 79 -33.92 -22.45 -1.27
N ALA A 80 -34.22 -22.82 -0.02
CA ALA A 80 -35.34 -23.73 0.27
C ALA A 80 -36.68 -23.17 -0.22
N LYS A 81 -36.94 -21.88 0.03
CA LYS A 81 -38.16 -21.20 -0.42
C LYS A 81 -38.23 -21.09 -1.94
N VAL A 82 -37.11 -20.74 -2.60
CA VAL A 82 -37.05 -20.62 -4.06
C VAL A 82 -37.29 -21.96 -4.73
N VAL A 83 -36.73 -23.04 -4.18
CA VAL A 83 -36.97 -24.40 -4.70
C VAL A 83 -38.43 -24.81 -4.53
N GLU A 84 -39.04 -24.56 -3.37
CA GLU A 84 -40.47 -24.81 -3.16
C GLU A 84 -41.35 -24.00 -4.11
N ASP A 85 -41.10 -22.70 -4.28
CA ASP A 85 -41.86 -21.84 -5.20
C ASP A 85 -41.70 -22.29 -6.66
N LEU A 86 -40.49 -22.71 -7.07
CA LEU A 86 -40.24 -23.19 -8.42
C LEU A 86 -40.99 -24.50 -8.69
N ILE A 87 -40.96 -25.44 -7.74
CA ILE A 87 -41.71 -26.71 -7.83
C ILE A 87 -43.22 -26.42 -7.90
N LYS A 88 -43.72 -25.53 -7.04
CA LYS A 88 -45.14 -25.19 -6.98
C LYS A 88 -45.63 -24.52 -8.26
N THR A 89 -44.80 -23.65 -8.84
CA THR A 89 -45.08 -22.99 -10.13
C THR A 89 -45.10 -24.00 -11.27
N VAL A 90 -44.14 -24.92 -11.33
CA VAL A 90 -44.10 -25.96 -12.38
C VAL A 90 -45.26 -26.95 -12.26
N MET A 91 -45.68 -27.28 -11.03
CA MET A 91 -46.78 -28.22 -10.80
C MET A 91 -48.18 -27.58 -10.89
N SER A 92 -48.29 -26.25 -10.90
CA SER A 92 -49.57 -25.55 -11.01
C SER A 92 -49.79 -25.07 -12.45
N PRO A 93 -50.58 -25.79 -13.27
CA PRO A 93 -50.94 -25.29 -14.59
C PRO A 93 -51.78 -24.01 -14.42
N TYR A 94 -51.32 -22.92 -15.04
CA TYR A 94 -52.08 -21.67 -15.16
C TYR A 94 -52.59 -21.55 -16.60
N PRO A 95 -53.76 -22.15 -16.92
CA PRO A 95 -54.32 -22.07 -18.26
C PRO A 95 -54.79 -20.64 -18.52
N GLU A 96 -54.07 -19.94 -19.40
CA GLU A 96 -54.56 -18.68 -19.97
C GLU A 96 -55.32 -18.94 -21.26
N VAL A 97 -56.49 -18.31 -21.38
CA VAL A 97 -57.27 -18.32 -22.61
C VAL A 97 -56.57 -17.35 -23.58
N PRO A 98 -56.19 -17.78 -24.79
CA PRO A 98 -55.58 -16.88 -25.76
C PRO A 98 -56.47 -15.67 -26.03
N ASP A 99 -55.91 -14.45 -26.00
CA ASP A 99 -56.62 -13.16 -26.20
C ASP A 99 -57.45 -13.07 -27.49
N LYS A 100 -57.23 -13.99 -28.43
CA LYS A 100 -57.98 -14.07 -29.69
C LYS A 100 -59.39 -14.66 -29.52
N ILE A 101 -59.69 -15.28 -28.38
CA ILE A 101 -60.97 -15.96 -28.10
C ILE A 101 -61.86 -15.09 -27.18
N SER A 102 -61.30 -14.09 -26.48
CA SER A 102 -62.03 -13.20 -25.56
C SER A 102 -62.65 -11.95 -26.23
N ARG A 103 -62.55 -11.83 -27.55
CA ARG A 103 -63.14 -10.74 -28.35
C ARG A 103 -64.21 -11.26 -29.31
N GLU A 104 -65.14 -12.05 -28.81
CA GLU A 104 -66.40 -12.34 -29.49
C GLU A 104 -67.54 -12.15 -28.48
N ASP A 105 -67.90 -10.88 -28.28
CA ASP A 105 -69.22 -10.43 -27.80
C ASP A 105 -69.74 -9.37 -28.79
#